data_AF-A0A2V9ML84-F1
#
_entry.id   AF-A0A2V9ML84-F1
#
_cell.length_a   1.000
_cell.length_b   1.000
_cell.length_c   1.000
_cell.angle_alpha   90.00
_cell.angle_beta   90.00
_cell.angle_gamma   90.00
#
_symmetry.space_group_name_H-M   'P 1'
#
loop_
_entity.id
_entity.type
_entity.pdbx_description
1 polymer ?
#
loop_
_entity_poly.entity_id
_entity_poly.type
_entity_poly.pdbx_seq_one_letter_code
_entity_poly.pdbx_strand_id
1 'polypeptide(L)'
;TYPMFERFAPVHGPLPREAYRQFMQFAGEGNLGSAEAPDFVKLICEAYLLPMGLMQRRGSEYLVSSRLDQHELVQLLTPLLDHHPSPRRVYEHLAAPVYGLVPDQIHLLLLTLLIQGEIDILKAGKSFRESYDALPNPLQYDQIVPGSGLNVNQLRDLQVLCEGFDIKVPSQWSISAQKRAIGQLKNASRRQRDVLNAFHSKLQGLGETSALSREVESCIQRWLALEKGEHELQGFQQFLFEIGSAAGFVAKASELAVLPAQFDSLLRETQRYRHLFGFPCVAHCHDTQVTEDLKKIGSPPSLADVGVSTSGGGNRSSRMTSGLIGPLK
;
A
#
# COMPACT_ATOMS: atom_id res chain seq x y z
N THR A 1 32.87 -4.80 -16.38
CA THR A 1 34.00 -4.26 -15.61
C THR A 1 33.72 -2.78 -15.41
N TYR A 2 33.18 -2.42 -14.24
CA TYR A 2 32.79 -1.03 -13.94
C TYR A 2 34.04 -0.17 -13.74
N PRO A 3 34.03 1.13 -14.11
CA PRO A 3 35.12 2.02 -13.76
C PRO A 3 35.16 2.12 -12.23
N MET A 4 36.35 1.90 -11.67
CA MET A 4 36.56 1.89 -10.21
C MET A 4 36.04 3.18 -9.56
N PHE A 5 35.33 3.03 -8.44
CA PHE A 5 34.77 4.11 -7.62
C PHE A 5 35.82 5.17 -7.18
N GLU A 6 37.11 4.85 -7.31
CA GLU A 6 38.27 5.71 -7.04
C GLU A 6 38.28 7.05 -7.82
N ARG A 7 37.45 7.22 -8.86
CA ARG A 7 37.45 8.46 -9.69
C ARG A 7 36.48 9.56 -9.26
N PHE A 8 35.71 9.36 -8.20
CA PHE A 8 34.66 10.30 -7.79
C PHE A 8 34.93 11.05 -6.48
N ALA A 9 36.12 10.92 -5.89
CA ALA A 9 36.53 11.85 -4.85
C ALA A 9 36.68 13.24 -5.47
N PRO A 10 35.93 14.27 -5.02
CA PRO A 10 36.08 15.59 -5.60
C PRO A 10 37.49 16.13 -5.34
N VAL A 11 37.98 16.89 -6.31
CA VAL A 11 39.31 17.54 -6.32
C VAL A 11 39.49 18.56 -5.17
N HIS A 12 38.46 18.77 -4.35
CA HIS A 12 38.34 19.88 -3.39
C HIS A 12 38.76 19.54 -1.94
N GLY A 13 39.30 18.36 -1.68
CA GLY A 13 39.64 17.93 -0.32
C GLY A 13 38.41 17.54 0.51
N PRO A 14 38.58 17.27 1.82
CA PRO A 14 37.50 16.76 2.67
C PRO A 14 36.39 17.79 2.84
N LEU A 15 35.14 17.32 2.87
CA LEU A 15 33.97 18.18 3.11
C LEU A 15 34.07 18.86 4.49
N PRO A 16 33.73 20.15 4.58
CA PRO A 16 33.67 20.84 5.86
C PRO A 16 32.51 20.30 6.70
N ARG A 17 32.64 20.40 8.04
CA ARG A 17 31.59 19.97 8.98
C ARG A 17 30.22 20.59 8.70
N GLU A 18 30.23 21.83 8.22
CA GLU A 18 29.02 22.57 7.88
C GLU A 18 28.24 21.93 6.72
N ALA A 19 28.92 21.28 5.77
CA ALA A 19 28.24 20.59 4.67
C ALA A 19 27.39 19.42 5.19
N TYR A 20 27.91 18.65 6.15
CA TYR A 20 27.17 17.54 6.78
C TYR A 20 25.99 18.04 7.61
N ARG A 21 26.17 19.15 8.34
CA ARG A 21 25.08 19.77 9.12
C ARG A 21 23.95 20.24 8.21
N GLN A 22 24.26 21.01 7.17
CA GLN A 22 23.24 21.50 6.23
C GLN A 22 22.54 20.34 5.51
N PHE A 23 23.28 19.28 5.19
CA PHE A 23 22.69 18.07 4.62
C PHE A 23 21.68 17.42 5.56
N MET A 24 22.04 17.21 6.83
CA MET A 24 21.14 16.63 7.83
C MET A 24 19.93 17.51 8.13
N GLN A 25 20.14 18.82 8.27
CA GLN A 25 19.07 19.78 8.51
C GLN A 25 18.07 19.79 7.34
N PHE A 26 18.57 19.94 6.11
CA PHE A 26 17.72 19.99 4.92
C PHE A 26 17.01 18.66 4.66
N ALA A 27 17.64 17.53 4.97
CA ALA A 27 17.02 16.21 4.91
C ALA A 27 15.88 16.02 5.92
N GLY A 28 15.97 16.64 7.10
CA GLY A 28 14.92 16.63 8.11
C GLY A 28 13.74 17.53 7.76
N GLU A 29 13.99 18.61 7.00
CA GLU A 29 13.00 19.63 6.65
C GLU A 29 12.29 19.37 5.30
N GLY A 30 12.84 18.54 4.40
CA GLY A 30 12.19 18.33 3.09
C GLY A 30 12.88 17.38 2.11
N ASN A 31 12.52 17.54 0.83
CA ASN A 31 13.04 16.72 -0.27
C ASN A 31 14.47 17.15 -0.64
N LEU A 32 15.45 16.28 -0.38
CA LEU A 32 16.86 16.42 -0.77
C LEU A 32 17.08 16.78 -2.26
N GLY A 33 16.09 16.54 -3.11
CA GLY A 33 16.09 16.89 -4.53
C GLY A 33 15.63 18.30 -4.91
N SER A 34 15.29 19.16 -3.94
CA SER A 34 14.74 20.49 -4.22
C SER A 34 15.74 21.42 -4.91
N ALA A 35 15.25 22.21 -5.87
CA ALA A 35 16.04 23.26 -6.54
C ALA A 35 16.46 24.38 -5.57
N GLU A 36 15.74 24.55 -4.46
CA GLU A 36 16.02 25.53 -3.39
C GLU A 36 17.06 25.02 -2.37
N ALA A 37 17.60 23.82 -2.56
CA ALA A 37 18.58 23.25 -1.65
C ALA A 37 19.83 24.14 -1.53
N PRO A 38 20.44 24.22 -0.33
CA PRO A 38 21.71 24.90 -0.11
C PRO A 38 22.82 24.38 -1.04
N ASP A 39 23.81 25.22 -1.33
CA ASP A 39 24.90 24.87 -2.26
C ASP A 39 25.67 23.61 -1.83
N PHE A 40 25.90 23.43 -0.52
CA PHE A 40 26.52 22.20 -0.02
C PHE A 40 25.67 20.95 -0.26
N VAL A 41 24.35 21.06 -0.15
CA VAL A 41 23.44 19.93 -0.42
C VAL A 41 23.48 19.58 -1.90
N LYS A 42 23.43 20.58 -2.79
CA LYS A 42 23.58 20.37 -4.25
C LYS A 42 24.93 19.74 -4.61
N LEU A 43 26.02 20.23 -4.00
CA LEU A 43 27.36 19.66 -4.16
C LEU A 43 27.40 18.20 -3.70
N ILE A 44 26.83 17.88 -2.53
CA ILE A 44 26.75 16.52 -2.00
C ILE A 44 25.98 15.61 -2.96
N CYS A 45 24.82 16.06 -3.46
CA CYS A 45 24.02 15.30 -4.41
C CYS A 45 24.79 14.99 -5.70
N GLU A 46 25.42 15.99 -6.33
CA GLU A 46 26.13 15.84 -7.62
C GLU A 46 27.50 15.15 -7.50
N ALA A 47 28.30 15.50 -6.49
CA ALA A 47 29.67 15.00 -6.39
C ALA A 47 29.79 13.67 -5.64
N TYR A 48 28.80 13.30 -4.81
CA TYR A 48 28.87 12.11 -3.97
C TYR A 48 27.71 11.15 -4.18
N LEU A 49 26.47 11.58 -3.95
CA LEU A 49 25.33 10.66 -3.91
C LEU A 49 24.96 10.10 -5.29
N LEU A 50 25.06 10.92 -6.34
CA LEU A 50 24.86 10.49 -7.72
C LEU A 50 25.94 9.50 -8.18
N PRO A 51 27.26 9.81 -8.04
CA PRO A 51 28.31 8.85 -8.35
C PRO A 51 28.22 7.56 -7.54
N MET A 52 27.80 7.64 -6.29
CA MET A 52 27.60 6.46 -5.45
C MET A 52 26.36 5.65 -5.81
N GLY A 53 25.49 6.11 -6.71
CA GLY A 53 24.25 5.41 -7.09
C GLY A 53 23.13 5.48 -6.05
N LEU A 54 23.29 6.31 -5.01
CA LEU A 54 22.30 6.50 -3.94
C LEU A 54 21.16 7.43 -4.36
N MET A 55 21.39 8.26 -5.37
CA MET A 55 20.39 9.12 -6.00
C MET A 55 20.37 8.93 -7.52
N GLN A 56 19.31 9.42 -8.15
CA GLN A 56 19.16 9.49 -9.59
C GLN A 56 18.68 10.87 -9.99
N ARG A 57 19.26 11.42 -11.06
CA ARG A 57 18.84 12.70 -11.63
C ARG A 57 17.61 12.49 -12.52
N ARG A 58 16.53 13.23 -12.25
CA ARG A 58 15.34 13.31 -13.09
C ARG A 58 15.11 14.76 -13.51
N GLY A 59 15.74 15.16 -14.61
CA GLY A 59 15.70 16.55 -15.08
C GLY A 59 16.46 17.48 -14.13
N SER A 60 15.73 18.42 -13.53
CA SER A 60 16.23 19.38 -12.54
C SER A 60 16.17 18.89 -11.09
N GLU A 61 15.54 17.74 -10.83
CA GLU A 61 15.37 17.20 -9.49
C GLU A 61 16.25 15.96 -9.26
N TYR A 62 16.62 15.74 -8.00
CA TYR A 62 17.27 14.51 -7.56
C TYR A 62 16.28 13.63 -6.80
N LEU A 63 16.19 12.36 -7.15
CA LEU A 63 15.39 11.41 -6.41
C LEU A 63 16.30 10.42 -5.70
N VAL A 64 16.05 10.21 -4.41
CA VAL A 64 16.70 9.12 -3.68
C VAL A 64 16.28 7.80 -4.33
N SER A 65 17.24 6.88 -4.47
CA SER A 65 16.96 5.58 -5.06
C SER A 65 15.89 4.87 -4.26
N SER A 66 14.76 4.57 -4.90
CA SER A 66 13.69 3.81 -4.27
C SER A 66 14.06 2.34 -4.01
N ARG A 67 15.26 1.89 -4.45
CA ARG A 67 15.77 0.51 -4.40
C ARG A 67 17.10 0.38 -3.65
N LEU A 68 17.22 1.05 -2.51
CA LEU A 68 18.42 0.95 -1.67
C LEU A 68 18.70 -0.46 -1.15
N ASP A 69 17.67 -1.28 -0.95
CA ASP A 69 17.78 -2.72 -0.64
C ASP A 69 18.55 -3.53 -1.68
N GLN A 70 18.55 -3.08 -2.93
CA GLN A 70 19.25 -3.72 -4.04
C GLN A 70 20.62 -3.09 -4.31
N HIS A 71 20.98 -2.06 -3.55
CA HIS A 71 22.21 -1.34 -3.75
C HIS A 71 23.40 -2.13 -3.17
N GLU A 72 24.46 -2.27 -3.96
CA GLU A 72 25.63 -3.09 -3.61
C GLU A 72 26.22 -2.71 -2.25
N LEU A 73 26.48 -1.42 -2.01
CA LEU A 73 27.03 -0.93 -0.75
C LEU A 73 26.10 -1.20 0.45
N VAL A 74 24.79 -1.26 0.22
CA VAL A 74 23.81 -1.53 1.29
C VAL A 74 23.78 -3.02 1.59
N GLN A 75 23.74 -3.86 0.56
CA GLN A 75 23.81 -5.32 0.70
C GLN A 75 25.10 -5.80 1.37
N LEU A 76 26.21 -5.09 1.14
CA LEU A 76 27.45 -5.32 1.84
C LEU A 76 27.36 -5.00 3.34
N LEU A 77 26.69 -3.90 3.69
CA LEU A 77 26.56 -3.46 5.07
C LEU A 77 25.59 -4.33 5.87
N THR A 78 24.51 -4.83 5.26
CA THR A 78 23.44 -5.56 5.97
C THR A 78 23.95 -6.66 6.91
N PRO A 79 24.81 -7.61 6.47
CA PRO A 79 25.31 -8.67 7.37
C PRO A 79 26.17 -8.14 8.50
N LEU A 80 26.86 -7.02 8.27
CA LEU A 80 27.72 -6.39 9.27
C LEU A 80 26.85 -5.69 10.34
N LEU A 81 25.74 -5.07 9.93
CA LEU A 81 24.80 -4.37 10.81
C LEU A 81 24.09 -5.30 11.80
N ASP A 82 23.88 -6.58 11.47
CA ASP A 82 23.30 -7.59 12.37
C ASP A 82 24.10 -7.78 13.67
N HIS A 83 25.37 -7.37 13.67
CA HIS A 83 26.26 -7.46 14.83
C HIS A 83 26.42 -6.14 15.59
N HIS A 84 25.59 -5.13 15.28
CA HIS A 84 25.61 -3.81 15.92
C HIS A 84 27.03 -3.20 16.00
N PRO A 85 27.71 -3.05 14.85
CA PRO A 85 29.12 -2.68 14.81
C PRO A 85 29.37 -1.27 15.34
N SER A 86 30.59 -1.02 15.81
CA SER A 86 31.04 0.36 15.99
C SER A 86 31.21 1.06 14.63
N PRO A 87 30.95 2.37 14.55
CA PRO A 87 31.17 3.14 13.32
C PRO A 87 32.58 2.95 12.75
N ARG A 88 33.60 2.89 13.62
CA ARG A 88 34.99 2.66 13.18
C ARG A 88 35.17 1.38 12.37
N ARG A 89 34.54 0.27 12.80
CA ARG A 89 34.62 -1.01 12.08
C ARG A 89 33.96 -0.94 10.71
N VAL A 90 32.87 -0.18 10.60
CA VAL A 90 32.19 0.06 9.31
C VAL A 90 33.07 0.87 8.37
N TYR A 91 33.73 1.92 8.88
CA TYR A 91 34.67 2.71 8.07
C TYR A 91 35.85 1.88 7.60
N GLU A 92 36.47 1.08 8.47
CA GLU A 92 37.59 0.19 8.12
C GLU A 92 37.18 -0.84 7.05
N HIS A 93 35.95 -1.37 7.13
CA HIS A 93 35.44 -2.34 6.17
C HIS A 93 35.19 -1.71 4.78
N LEU A 94 34.57 -0.54 4.73
CA LEU A 94 34.26 0.17 3.48
C LEU A 94 35.48 0.84 2.84
N ALA A 95 36.49 1.21 3.63
CA ALA A 95 37.75 1.75 3.14
C ALA A 95 38.71 0.66 2.62
N ALA A 96 38.40 -0.62 2.85
CA ALA A 96 39.24 -1.73 2.39
C ALA A 96 39.38 -1.70 0.85
N PRO A 97 40.51 -2.16 0.27
CA PRO A 97 40.84 -2.00 -1.14
C PRO A 97 39.81 -2.53 -2.15
N VAL A 98 38.90 -3.41 -1.70
CA VAL A 98 37.81 -3.92 -2.54
C VAL A 98 36.85 -2.80 -2.95
N TYR A 99 36.57 -1.85 -2.05
CA TYR A 99 35.67 -0.73 -2.30
C TYR A 99 36.40 0.61 -2.34
N GLY A 100 37.45 0.77 -1.51
CA GLY A 100 38.31 1.94 -1.52
C GLY A 100 37.59 3.25 -1.25
N LEU A 101 36.47 3.21 -0.50
CA LEU A 101 35.69 4.42 -0.25
C LEU A 101 36.47 5.38 0.66
N VAL A 102 36.46 6.66 0.29
CA VAL A 102 37.06 7.71 1.12
C VAL A 102 36.13 8.08 2.29
N PRO A 103 36.65 8.67 3.39
CA PRO A 103 35.86 8.95 4.59
C PRO A 103 34.56 9.71 4.32
N ASP A 104 34.56 10.70 3.43
CA ASP A 104 33.36 11.49 3.10
C ASP A 104 32.29 10.66 2.40
N GLN A 105 32.68 9.74 1.51
CA GLN A 105 31.76 8.83 0.84
C GLN A 105 31.11 7.88 1.86
N ILE A 106 31.90 7.33 2.77
CA ILE A 106 31.41 6.47 3.85
C ILE A 106 30.45 7.25 4.75
N HIS A 107 30.84 8.47 5.13
CA HIS A 107 30.03 9.33 5.98
C HIS A 107 28.68 9.64 5.33
N LEU A 108 28.67 10.08 4.08
CA LEU A 108 27.45 10.41 3.34
C LEU A 108 26.58 9.19 3.05
N LEU A 109 27.18 8.01 2.82
CA LEU A 109 26.43 6.76 2.72
C LEU A 109 25.68 6.49 4.02
N LEU A 110 26.37 6.54 5.17
CA LEU A 110 25.74 6.32 6.47
C LEU A 110 24.67 7.36 6.79
N LEU A 111 24.91 8.65 6.52
CA LEU A 111 23.90 9.69 6.71
C LEU A 111 22.70 9.48 5.79
N THR A 112 22.91 9.06 4.53
CA THR A 112 21.81 8.77 3.60
C THR A 112 20.97 7.60 4.12
N LEU A 113 21.60 6.51 4.56
CA LEU A 113 20.90 5.37 5.14
C LEU A 113 20.16 5.75 6.43
N LEU A 114 20.79 6.60 7.27
CA LEU A 114 20.17 7.15 8.47
C LEU A 114 18.93 7.96 8.10
N ILE A 115 19.00 8.88 7.13
CA ILE A 115 17.87 9.72 6.68
C ILE A 115 16.73 8.84 6.13
N GLN A 116 17.05 7.82 5.33
CA GLN A 116 16.06 6.90 4.80
C GLN A 116 15.45 5.98 5.88
N GLY A 117 16.12 5.90 7.03
CA GLY A 117 15.73 5.11 8.18
C GLY A 117 16.22 3.68 8.13
N GLU A 118 17.10 3.30 7.19
CA GLU A 118 17.64 1.93 7.10
C GLU A 118 18.56 1.57 8.27
N ILE A 119 19.20 2.58 8.86
CA ILE A 119 20.06 2.43 10.03
C ILE A 119 19.74 3.49 11.07
N ASP A 120 20.18 3.24 12.29
CA ASP A 120 20.35 4.26 13.31
C ASP A 120 21.80 4.25 13.83
N ILE A 121 22.30 5.41 14.26
CA ILE A 121 23.66 5.59 14.75
C ILE A 121 23.55 6.11 16.17
N LEU A 122 23.99 5.31 17.14
CA LEU A 122 23.65 5.48 18.55
C LEU A 122 24.85 5.87 19.40
N LYS A 123 24.64 6.84 20.29
CA LYS A 123 25.56 7.20 21.36
C LYS A 123 24.84 7.24 22.69
N ALA A 124 25.22 6.37 23.63
CA ALA A 124 24.53 6.19 24.90
C ALA A 124 23.00 6.04 24.73
N GLY A 125 22.58 5.34 23.67
CA GLY A 125 21.16 5.13 23.33
C GLY A 125 20.45 6.28 22.62
N LYS A 126 21.10 7.43 22.39
CA LYS A 126 20.53 8.55 21.63
C LYS A 126 20.92 8.48 20.16
N SER A 127 19.96 8.77 19.27
CA SER A 127 20.19 8.79 17.83
C SER A 127 21.05 9.98 17.40
N PHE A 128 21.85 9.77 16.36
CA PHE A 128 22.57 10.82 15.65
C PHE A 128 21.64 11.93 15.19
N ARG A 129 20.40 11.60 14.79
CA ARG A 129 19.40 12.59 14.33
C ARG A 129 19.08 13.66 15.38
N GLU A 130 19.22 13.32 16.67
CA GLU A 130 18.92 14.23 17.78
C GLU A 130 20.13 15.08 18.20
N SER A 131 21.33 14.68 17.79
CA SER A 131 22.59 15.17 18.38
C SER A 131 23.62 15.64 17.37
N TYR A 132 23.33 15.57 16.07
CA TYR A 132 24.26 15.90 14.99
C TYR A 132 24.83 17.33 15.08
N ASP A 133 24.08 18.28 15.62
CA ASP A 133 24.57 19.65 15.80
C ASP A 133 25.75 19.74 16.78
N ALA A 134 25.67 18.98 17.88
CA ALA A 134 26.69 18.93 18.92
C ALA A 134 27.78 17.89 18.62
N LEU A 135 27.41 16.79 17.96
CA LEU A 135 28.29 15.67 17.65
C LEU A 135 28.16 15.28 16.16
N PRO A 136 28.76 16.05 15.25
CA PRO A 136 28.53 15.89 13.80
C PRO A 136 29.24 14.69 13.19
N ASN A 137 30.13 14.01 13.92
CA ASN A 137 30.91 12.90 13.38
C ASN A 137 30.41 11.53 13.89
N PRO A 138 29.83 10.67 13.03
CA PRO A 138 29.42 9.30 13.35
C PRO A 138 30.53 8.46 13.98
N LEU A 139 31.81 8.70 13.68
CA LEU A 139 32.92 7.97 14.32
C LEU A 139 32.99 8.15 15.84
N GLN A 140 32.31 9.16 16.38
CA GLN A 140 32.26 9.46 17.82
C GLN A 140 31.10 8.75 18.53
N TYR A 141 30.32 7.95 17.80
CA TYR A 141 29.18 7.18 18.29
C TYR A 141 29.62 5.75 18.62
N ASP A 142 28.81 5.06 19.42
CA ASP A 142 29.18 3.78 20.01
C ASP A 142 28.91 2.63 19.03
N GLN A 143 27.75 2.66 18.37
CA GLN A 143 27.28 1.59 17.49
C GLN A 143 26.37 2.09 16.38
N ILE A 144 26.30 1.30 15.30
CA ILE A 144 25.33 1.44 14.22
C ILE A 144 24.40 0.23 14.31
N VAL A 145 23.09 0.46 14.26
CA VAL A 145 22.07 -0.58 14.33
C VAL A 145 21.16 -0.53 13.10
N PRO A 146 20.51 -1.63 12.71
CA PRO A 146 19.43 -1.60 11.73
C PRO A 146 18.31 -0.67 12.20
N GLY A 147 17.70 0.04 11.26
CA GLY A 147 16.58 0.92 11.56
C GLY A 147 15.35 0.14 12.05
N SER A 148 14.56 0.78 12.90
CA SER A 148 13.30 0.22 13.39
C SER A 148 12.15 0.53 12.43
N GLY A 149 11.70 -0.47 11.67
CA GLY A 149 10.53 -0.39 10.79
C GLY A 149 9.28 -0.95 11.44
N LEU A 150 8.45 -1.63 10.65
CA LEU A 150 7.33 -2.42 11.13
C LEU A 150 7.80 -3.62 11.97
N ASN A 151 7.03 -3.97 13.01
CA ASN A 151 7.30 -5.17 13.80
C ASN A 151 6.95 -6.46 13.01
N VAL A 152 7.37 -7.62 13.52
CA VAL A 152 7.20 -8.92 12.84
C VAL A 152 5.74 -9.23 12.50
N ASN A 153 4.80 -8.86 13.37
CA ASN A 153 3.36 -9.08 13.11
C ASN A 153 2.85 -8.15 12.01
N GLN A 154 3.21 -6.87 12.07
CA GLN A 154 2.86 -5.88 11.05
C GLN A 154 3.46 -6.23 9.68
N LEU A 155 4.67 -6.80 9.64
CA LEU A 155 5.29 -7.30 8.41
C LEU A 155 4.53 -8.49 7.83
N ARG A 156 4.07 -9.42 8.67
CA ARG A 156 3.22 -10.54 8.24
C ARG A 156 1.90 -10.03 7.67
N ASP A 157 1.28 -9.05 8.32
CA ASP A 157 0.04 -8.43 7.82
C ASP A 157 0.26 -7.69 6.50
N LEU A 158 1.38 -6.97 6.35
CA LEU A 158 1.77 -6.34 5.09
C LEU A 158 1.97 -7.36 3.97
N GLN A 159 2.61 -8.50 4.28
CA GLN A 159 2.77 -9.59 3.33
C GLN A 159 1.42 -10.14 2.85
N VAL A 160 0.48 -10.41 3.76
CA VAL A 160 -0.87 -10.89 3.42
C VAL A 160 -1.59 -9.89 2.51
N LEU A 161 -1.50 -8.60 2.81
CA LEU A 161 -2.07 -7.55 1.98
C LEU A 161 -1.41 -7.50 0.60
N CYS A 162 -0.08 -7.60 0.52
CA CYS A 162 0.62 -7.62 -0.75
C CYS A 162 0.18 -8.81 -1.62
N GLU A 163 0.14 -10.01 -1.06
CA GLU A 163 -0.31 -11.21 -1.76
C GLU A 163 -1.79 -11.08 -2.21
N GLY A 164 -2.65 -10.55 -1.33
CA GLY A 164 -4.08 -10.37 -1.62
C GLY A 164 -4.40 -9.38 -2.74
N PHE A 165 -3.52 -8.40 -2.99
CA PHE A 165 -3.69 -7.38 -4.02
C PHE A 165 -2.72 -7.51 -5.20
N ASP A 166 -2.12 -8.69 -5.38
CA ASP A 166 -1.17 -9.01 -6.46
C ASP A 166 0.04 -8.04 -6.52
N ILE A 167 0.55 -7.70 -5.34
CA ILE A 167 1.72 -6.84 -5.15
C ILE A 167 2.92 -7.74 -4.86
N LYS A 168 4.01 -7.53 -5.59
CA LYS A 168 5.24 -8.34 -5.43
C LYS A 168 5.82 -8.21 -4.02
N VAL A 169 5.84 -9.31 -3.28
CA VAL A 169 6.47 -9.42 -1.96
C VAL A 169 8.00 -9.34 -2.12
N PRO A 170 8.69 -8.46 -1.35
CA PRO A 170 10.14 -8.41 -1.36
C PRO A 170 10.74 -9.63 -0.67
N SER A 171 11.94 -10.06 -1.11
CA SER A 171 12.67 -11.15 -0.47
C SER A 171 13.21 -10.77 0.92
N GLN A 172 13.46 -9.48 1.14
CA GLN A 172 13.94 -8.92 2.41
C GLN A 172 13.12 -7.67 2.75
N TRP A 173 12.70 -7.56 4.02
CA TRP A 173 11.87 -6.47 4.52
C TRP A 173 12.70 -5.31 5.07
N SER A 174 13.56 -4.71 4.24
CA SER A 174 14.19 -3.43 4.59
C SER A 174 13.15 -2.30 4.72
N ILE A 175 13.50 -1.18 5.33
CA ILE A 175 12.54 -0.09 5.55
C ILE A 175 12.10 0.53 4.21
N SER A 176 13.00 0.64 3.24
CA SER A 176 12.70 1.05 1.87
C SER A 176 11.78 0.04 1.18
N ALA A 177 11.99 -1.26 1.37
CA ALA A 177 11.11 -2.28 0.83
C ALA A 177 9.71 -2.21 1.44
N GLN A 178 9.61 -1.97 2.76
CA GLN A 178 8.35 -1.73 3.46
C GLN A 178 7.63 -0.49 2.92
N LYS A 179 8.31 0.66 2.84
CA LYS A 179 7.77 1.92 2.29
C LYS A 179 7.29 1.74 0.85
N ARG A 180 8.06 1.02 0.01
CA ARG A 180 7.69 0.72 -1.38
C ARG A 180 6.45 -0.15 -1.46
N ALA A 181 6.38 -1.22 -0.67
CA ALA A 181 5.22 -2.11 -0.61
C ALA A 181 3.96 -1.34 -0.18
N ILE A 182 4.06 -0.50 0.85
CA ILE A 182 2.98 0.38 1.30
C ILE A 182 2.59 1.39 0.20
N GLY A 183 3.55 1.97 -0.51
CA GLY A 183 3.29 2.85 -1.65
C GLY A 183 2.53 2.14 -2.80
N GLN A 184 2.90 0.90 -3.09
CA GLN A 184 2.18 0.06 -4.07
C GLN A 184 0.77 -0.28 -3.57
N LEU A 185 0.61 -0.57 -2.28
CA LEU A 185 -0.68 -0.80 -1.65
C LEU A 185 -1.57 0.45 -1.69
N LYS A 186 -1.02 1.65 -1.50
CA LYS A 186 -1.73 2.92 -1.69
C LYS A 186 -2.25 3.09 -3.13
N ASN A 187 -1.45 2.69 -4.12
CA ASN A 187 -1.88 2.73 -5.51
C ASN A 187 -3.00 1.72 -5.81
N ALA A 188 -2.90 0.51 -5.26
CA ALA A 188 -3.96 -0.50 -5.37
C ALA A 188 -5.26 -0.02 -4.69
N SER A 189 -5.15 0.54 -3.47
CA SER A 189 -6.23 1.17 -2.72
C SER A 189 -6.98 2.22 -3.55
N ARG A 190 -6.25 3.16 -4.19
CA ARG A 190 -6.87 4.21 -5.02
C ARG A 190 -7.70 3.61 -6.15
N ARG A 191 -7.14 2.67 -6.91
CA ARG A 191 -7.86 1.99 -8.01
C ARG A 191 -9.11 1.28 -7.50
N GLN A 192 -9.01 0.56 -6.38
CA GLN A 192 -10.15 -0.16 -5.84
C GLN A 192 -11.22 0.78 -5.28
N ARG A 193 -10.82 1.86 -4.60
CA ARG A 193 -11.74 2.89 -4.13
C ARG A 193 -12.46 3.59 -5.28
N ASP A 194 -11.79 3.88 -6.39
CA ASP A 194 -12.43 4.51 -7.54
C ASP A 194 -13.55 3.63 -8.10
N VAL A 195 -13.29 2.31 -8.22
CA VAL A 195 -14.30 1.32 -8.65
C VAL A 195 -15.47 1.24 -7.65
N LEU A 196 -15.16 1.14 -6.35
CA LEU A 196 -16.18 1.03 -5.31
C LEU A 196 -16.99 2.31 -5.14
N ASN A 197 -16.38 3.50 -5.27
CA ASN A 197 -17.06 4.80 -5.25
C ASN A 197 -18.05 4.89 -6.41
N ALA A 198 -17.63 4.55 -7.64
CA ALA A 198 -18.50 4.56 -8.80
C ALA A 198 -19.69 3.59 -8.62
N PHE A 199 -19.43 2.41 -8.05
CA PHE A 199 -20.48 1.45 -7.71
C PHE A 199 -21.44 1.99 -6.64
N HIS A 200 -20.92 2.57 -5.57
CA HIS A 200 -21.70 3.16 -4.50
C HIS A 200 -22.62 4.28 -5.01
N SER A 201 -22.12 5.17 -5.87
CA SER A 201 -22.92 6.22 -6.50
C SER A 201 -24.05 5.66 -7.38
N LYS A 202 -23.82 4.54 -8.08
CA LYS A 202 -24.88 3.85 -8.85
C LYS A 202 -25.98 3.29 -7.94
N LEU A 203 -25.60 2.65 -6.82
CA LEU A 203 -26.56 2.14 -5.83
C LEU A 203 -27.42 3.28 -5.25
N GLN A 204 -26.79 4.39 -4.87
CA GLN A 204 -27.50 5.57 -4.37
C GLN A 204 -28.43 6.19 -5.42
N GLY A 205 -27.99 6.27 -6.68
CA GLY A 205 -28.80 6.78 -7.79
C GLY A 205 -30.04 5.94 -8.10
N LEU A 206 -30.03 4.66 -7.73
CA LEU A 206 -31.18 3.75 -7.80
C LEU A 206 -32.06 3.80 -6.54
N GLY A 207 -31.73 4.64 -5.56
CA GLY A 207 -32.45 4.77 -4.30
C GLY A 207 -32.17 3.64 -3.30
N GLU A 208 -31.15 2.79 -3.55
CA GLU A 208 -30.81 1.72 -2.61
C GLU A 208 -30.06 2.27 -1.38
N THR A 209 -30.73 2.21 -0.23
CA THR A 209 -30.12 2.39 1.11
C THR A 209 -29.86 1.04 1.78
N SER A 210 -29.53 0.04 0.95
CA SER A 210 -29.37 -1.35 1.33
C SER A 210 -28.16 -1.56 2.26
N ALA A 211 -28.12 -2.70 2.96
CA ALA A 211 -26.96 -3.10 3.76
C ALA A 211 -25.67 -3.13 2.91
N LEU A 212 -25.79 -3.48 1.63
CA LEU A 212 -24.69 -3.50 0.68
C LEU A 212 -24.05 -2.12 0.47
N SER A 213 -24.84 -1.06 0.29
CA SER A 213 -24.30 0.30 0.15
C SER A 213 -23.47 0.70 1.38
N ARG A 214 -23.95 0.39 2.59
CA ARG A 214 -23.21 0.62 3.84
C ARG A 214 -21.93 -0.21 3.94
N GLU A 215 -21.95 -1.47 3.48
CA GLU A 215 -20.74 -2.31 3.44
C GLU A 215 -19.68 -1.78 2.47
N VAL A 216 -20.10 -1.32 1.29
CA VAL A 216 -19.22 -0.70 0.29
C VAL A 216 -18.60 0.57 0.86
N GLU A 217 -19.42 1.44 1.47
CA GLU A 217 -18.94 2.67 2.10
C GLU A 217 -17.94 2.36 3.23
N SER A 218 -18.23 1.39 4.10
CA SER A 218 -17.32 0.96 5.17
C SER A 218 -15.97 0.48 4.62
N CYS A 219 -15.98 -0.30 3.52
CA CYS A 219 -14.75 -0.75 2.88
C CYS A 219 -13.92 0.42 2.31
N ILE A 220 -14.58 1.43 1.73
CA ILE A 220 -13.91 2.63 1.20
C ILE A 220 -13.27 3.44 2.35
N GLN A 221 -13.98 3.58 3.48
CA GLN A 221 -13.45 4.27 4.66
C GLN A 221 -12.24 3.58 5.28
N ARG A 222 -12.25 2.24 5.35
CA ARG A 222 -11.08 1.47 5.80
C ARG A 222 -9.88 1.69 4.87
N TRP A 223 -10.09 1.71 3.56
CA TRP A 223 -9.03 2.03 2.61
C TRP A 223 -8.46 3.44 2.76
N LEU A 224 -9.31 4.43 3.10
CA LEU A 224 -8.88 5.80 3.36
C LEU A 224 -7.95 5.93 4.58
N ALA A 225 -8.02 5.00 5.54
CA ALA A 225 -7.13 5.01 6.68
C ALA A 225 -5.65 4.86 6.29
N LEU A 226 -5.35 4.21 5.16
CA LEU A 226 -3.99 4.08 4.65
C LEU A 226 -3.37 5.43 4.23
N GLU A 227 -4.19 6.44 3.96
CA GLU A 227 -3.76 7.79 3.62
C GLU A 227 -3.65 8.70 4.86
N LYS A 228 -4.08 8.25 6.04
CA LYS A 228 -4.01 9.03 7.28
C LYS A 228 -2.66 8.82 7.97
N GLY A 229 -1.84 9.87 8.07
CA GLY A 229 -0.57 9.85 8.82
C GLY A 229 0.48 10.76 8.20
N GLU A 230 1.44 11.23 9.01
CA GLU A 230 2.53 12.10 8.55
C GLU A 230 3.56 11.33 7.72
N HIS A 231 3.75 10.04 8.03
CA HIS A 231 4.71 9.15 7.37
C HIS A 231 4.08 7.80 6.98
N GLU A 232 4.64 7.10 5.98
CA GLU A 232 4.03 5.92 5.37
C GLU A 232 3.85 4.76 6.35
N LEU A 233 4.83 4.53 7.24
CA LEU A 233 4.78 3.44 8.22
C LEU A 233 3.70 3.70 9.28
N GLN A 234 3.58 4.95 9.75
CA GLN A 234 2.54 5.32 10.73
C GLN A 234 1.15 5.19 10.13
N GLY A 235 0.95 5.64 8.88
CA GLY A 235 -0.32 5.48 8.19
C GLY A 235 -0.68 4.01 7.94
N PHE A 236 0.32 3.15 7.71
CA PHE A 236 0.10 1.72 7.65
C PHE A 236 -0.32 1.12 9.00
N GLN A 237 0.25 1.58 10.12
CA GLN A 237 -0.16 1.14 11.45
C GLN A 237 -1.61 1.52 11.78
N GLN A 238 -2.03 2.76 11.44
CA GLN A 238 -3.42 3.18 11.58
C GLN A 238 -4.34 2.32 10.69
N PHE A 239 -3.92 2.03 9.46
CA PHE A 239 -4.67 1.16 8.57
C PHE A 239 -4.87 -0.24 9.15
N LEU A 240 -3.82 -0.85 9.70
CA LEU A 240 -3.92 -2.16 10.35
C LEU A 240 -4.91 -2.15 11.52
N PHE A 241 -4.93 -1.07 12.31
CA PHE A 241 -5.90 -0.90 13.39
C PHE A 241 -7.35 -0.85 12.87
N GLU A 242 -7.61 -0.10 11.80
CA GLU A 242 -8.95 0.09 11.23
C GLU A 242 -9.49 -1.16 10.52
N ILE A 243 -8.62 -1.96 9.89
CA ILE A 243 -9.05 -3.20 9.24
C ILE A 243 -9.21 -4.36 10.24
N GLY A 244 -8.50 -4.31 11.38
CA GLY A 244 -8.49 -5.33 12.43
C GLY A 244 -7.86 -6.67 12.04
N SER A 245 -8.01 -7.12 10.79
CA SER A 245 -7.42 -8.34 10.25
C SER A 245 -7.09 -8.16 8.76
N ALA A 246 -5.81 -8.33 8.40
CA ALA A 246 -5.36 -8.26 7.01
C ALA A 246 -6.06 -9.29 6.11
N ALA A 247 -6.09 -10.56 6.54
CA ALA A 247 -6.73 -11.63 5.78
C ALA A 247 -8.24 -11.42 5.62
N GLY A 248 -8.92 -11.03 6.70
CA GLY A 248 -10.36 -10.74 6.66
C GLY A 248 -10.68 -9.56 5.74
N PHE A 249 -9.82 -8.54 5.75
CA PHE A 249 -9.96 -7.39 4.86
C PHE A 249 -9.76 -7.75 3.40
N VAL A 250 -8.71 -8.52 3.06
CA VAL A 250 -8.47 -8.99 1.68
C VAL A 250 -9.67 -9.78 1.17
N ALA A 251 -10.19 -10.73 1.95
CA ALA A 251 -11.36 -11.52 1.59
C ALA A 251 -12.56 -10.60 1.28
N LYS A 252 -12.89 -9.69 2.20
CA LYS A 252 -14.02 -8.77 2.02
C LYS A 252 -13.83 -7.82 0.82
N ALA A 253 -12.62 -7.29 0.64
CA ALA A 253 -12.30 -6.40 -0.45
C ALA A 253 -12.41 -7.13 -1.81
N SER A 254 -12.00 -8.40 -1.87
CA SER A 254 -12.11 -9.23 -3.07
C SER A 254 -13.57 -9.56 -3.42
N GLU A 255 -14.41 -9.87 -2.42
CA GLU A 255 -15.85 -10.08 -2.62
C GLU A 255 -16.51 -8.83 -3.21
N LEU A 256 -16.24 -7.66 -2.62
CA LEU A 256 -16.81 -6.40 -3.06
C LEU A 256 -16.27 -5.94 -4.43
N ALA A 257 -15.06 -6.34 -4.82
CA ALA A 257 -14.48 -5.95 -6.10
C ALA A 257 -15.20 -6.56 -7.31
N VAL A 258 -15.87 -7.70 -7.15
CA VAL A 258 -16.56 -8.40 -8.26
C VAL A 258 -17.99 -7.88 -8.46
N LEU A 259 -18.62 -7.37 -7.40
CA LEU A 259 -20.01 -6.92 -7.42
C LEU A 259 -20.33 -5.85 -8.48
N PRO A 260 -19.50 -4.83 -8.74
CA PRO A 260 -19.80 -3.83 -9.76
C PRO A 260 -20.01 -4.44 -11.15
N ALA A 261 -19.20 -5.43 -11.52
CA ALA A 261 -19.30 -6.09 -12.83
C ALA A 261 -20.56 -6.98 -12.92
N GLN A 262 -20.87 -7.73 -11.86
CA GLN A 262 -22.08 -8.54 -11.78
C GLN A 262 -23.33 -7.65 -11.84
N PHE A 263 -23.32 -6.53 -11.11
CA PHE A 263 -24.40 -5.56 -11.10
C PHE A 263 -24.62 -4.93 -12.47
N ASP A 264 -23.55 -4.51 -13.15
CA ASP A 264 -23.63 -3.97 -14.51
C ASP A 264 -24.16 -5.01 -15.51
N SER A 265 -23.84 -6.30 -15.33
CA SER A 265 -24.40 -7.39 -16.15
C SER A 265 -25.91 -7.53 -15.93
N LEU A 266 -26.35 -7.57 -14.68
CA LEU A 266 -27.78 -7.67 -14.32
C LEU A 266 -28.58 -6.44 -14.79
N LEU A 267 -27.99 -5.24 -14.71
CA LEU A 267 -28.61 -4.03 -15.25
C LEU A 267 -28.76 -4.08 -16.77
N ARG A 268 -27.75 -4.53 -17.50
CA ARG A 268 -27.86 -4.72 -18.96
C ARG A 268 -28.91 -5.76 -19.31
N GLU A 269 -28.97 -6.84 -18.56
CA GLU A 269 -29.93 -7.91 -18.81
C GLU A 269 -31.38 -7.46 -18.54
N THR A 270 -31.61 -6.76 -17.43
CA THR A 270 -32.92 -6.15 -17.13
C THR A 270 -33.33 -5.09 -18.14
N GLN A 271 -32.40 -4.25 -18.62
CA GLN A 271 -32.68 -3.32 -19.72
C GLN A 271 -33.02 -4.07 -21.02
N ARG A 272 -32.30 -5.15 -21.34
CA ARG A 272 -32.60 -6.00 -22.49
C ARG A 272 -33.99 -6.62 -22.38
N TYR A 273 -34.37 -7.16 -21.22
CA TYR A 273 -35.71 -7.71 -21.01
C TYR A 273 -36.78 -6.62 -21.12
N ARG A 274 -36.57 -5.44 -20.52
CA ARG A 274 -37.48 -4.30 -20.68
C ARG A 274 -37.64 -3.88 -22.14
N HIS A 275 -36.58 -3.94 -22.93
CA HIS A 275 -36.65 -3.65 -24.36
C HIS A 275 -37.42 -4.75 -25.11
N LEU A 276 -37.11 -6.02 -24.87
CA LEU A 276 -37.77 -7.17 -25.52
C LEU A 276 -39.27 -7.25 -25.18
N PHE A 277 -39.64 -7.09 -23.92
CA PHE A 277 -41.02 -7.16 -23.45
C PHE A 277 -41.75 -5.81 -23.49
N GLY A 278 -41.03 -4.71 -23.67
CA GLY A 278 -41.58 -3.36 -23.83
C GLY A 278 -41.92 -2.98 -25.27
N PHE A 279 -41.59 -3.83 -26.25
CA PHE A 279 -41.99 -3.57 -27.62
C PHE A 279 -43.50 -3.75 -27.84
N PRO A 280 -44.15 -2.83 -28.58
CA PRO A 280 -45.55 -2.96 -28.94
C PRO A 280 -45.88 -4.20 -29.77
N CYS A 281 -44.91 -4.88 -30.40
CA CYS A 281 -45.17 -6.09 -31.20
C CYS A 281 -45.53 -7.32 -30.35
N VAL A 282 -45.20 -7.32 -29.06
CA VAL A 282 -45.67 -8.32 -28.08
C VAL A 282 -47.08 -7.94 -27.58
N ALA A 283 -47.38 -6.64 -27.49
CA ALA A 283 -48.72 -6.13 -27.14
C ALA A 283 -49.73 -6.14 -28.30
N HIS A 284 -49.25 -6.21 -29.55
CA HIS A 284 -50.05 -6.20 -30.79
C HIS A 284 -49.79 -7.45 -31.64
N CYS A 285 -49.37 -8.56 -31.04
CA CYS A 285 -49.29 -9.83 -31.75
C CYS A 285 -50.73 -10.25 -32.13
N HIS A 286 -51.00 -10.45 -33.43
CA HIS A 286 -52.33 -10.81 -33.93
C HIS A 286 -52.79 -12.21 -33.50
N ASP A 287 -51.89 -13.00 -32.91
CA ASP A 287 -52.17 -14.33 -32.40
C ASP A 287 -52.62 -14.26 -30.92
N THR A 288 -53.89 -14.58 -30.67
CA THR A 288 -54.55 -14.43 -29.36
C THR A 288 -54.03 -15.41 -28.31
N GLN A 289 -53.51 -16.57 -28.71
CA GLN A 289 -52.89 -17.53 -27.78
C GLN A 289 -51.55 -17.02 -27.24
N VAL A 290 -50.71 -16.46 -28.10
CA VAL A 290 -49.39 -15.94 -27.74
C VAL A 290 -49.52 -14.75 -26.78
N THR A 291 -50.49 -13.86 -27.01
CA THR A 291 -50.76 -12.72 -26.13
C THR A 291 -51.31 -13.14 -24.76
N GLU A 292 -52.15 -14.17 -24.67
CA GLU A 292 -52.60 -14.71 -23.38
C GLU A 292 -51.47 -15.39 -22.62
N ASP A 293 -50.62 -16.17 -23.28
CA ASP A 293 -49.49 -16.84 -22.65
C ASP A 293 -48.41 -15.85 -22.16
N LEU A 294 -48.19 -14.75 -22.88
CA LEU A 294 -47.33 -13.65 -22.42
C LEU A 294 -47.91 -12.88 -21.24
N LYS A 295 -49.24 -12.70 -21.16
CA LYS A 295 -49.87 -12.11 -19.97
C LYS A 295 -49.74 -13.00 -18.73
N LYS A 296 -49.68 -14.33 -18.90
CA LYS A 296 -49.43 -15.29 -17.80
C LYS A 296 -48.00 -15.22 -17.28
N ILE A 297 -47.03 -14.79 -18.09
CA ILE A 297 -45.62 -14.61 -17.69
C ILE A 297 -45.47 -13.41 -16.72
N GLY A 298 -46.40 -12.46 -16.76
CA GLY A 298 -46.42 -11.30 -15.85
C GLY A 298 -45.37 -10.24 -16.20
N SER A 299 -45.39 -9.13 -15.46
CA SER A 299 -44.42 -8.04 -15.64
C SER A 299 -43.00 -8.55 -15.35
N PRO A 300 -41.97 -8.11 -16.12
CA PRO A 300 -40.61 -8.48 -15.82
C PRO A 300 -40.24 -8.04 -14.39
N PRO A 301 -39.48 -8.85 -13.64
CA PRO A 301 -39.13 -8.54 -12.26
C PRO A 301 -38.42 -7.19 -12.18
N SER A 302 -38.84 -6.38 -11.22
CA SER A 302 -38.21 -5.12 -10.89
C SER A 302 -37.04 -5.34 -9.93
N LEU A 303 -36.10 -4.39 -9.86
CA LEU A 303 -34.99 -4.44 -8.90
C LEU A 303 -35.48 -4.51 -7.43
N ALA A 304 -36.71 -4.06 -7.14
CA ALA A 304 -37.32 -4.17 -5.82
C ALA A 304 -37.73 -5.61 -5.45
N ASP A 305 -37.93 -6.49 -6.44
CA ASP A 305 -38.40 -7.87 -6.21
C ASP A 305 -37.28 -8.81 -5.75
N VAL A 306 -36.01 -8.38 -5.85
CA VAL A 306 -34.84 -9.13 -5.38
C VAL A 306 -34.71 -9.08 -3.84
N GLY A 307 -35.43 -8.18 -3.16
CA GLY A 307 -35.38 -7.98 -1.71
C GLY A 307 -36.24 -8.94 -0.86
N VAL A 308 -37.02 -9.84 -1.47
CA VAL A 308 -37.96 -10.72 -0.74
C VAL A 308 -37.71 -12.19 -1.04
N SER A 309 -36.56 -12.70 -0.61
CA SER A 309 -36.40 -14.15 -0.41
C SER A 309 -35.43 -14.46 0.74
N THR A 310 -35.61 -13.77 1.86
CA THR A 310 -35.18 -14.29 3.16
C THR A 310 -36.27 -14.05 4.20
N SER A 311 -36.71 -15.16 4.81
CA SER A 311 -37.50 -15.30 6.04
C SER A 311 -39.02 -15.52 5.89
N GLY A 312 -39.50 -16.59 6.54
CA GLY A 312 -40.90 -16.72 6.95
C GLY A 312 -41.47 -18.13 6.83
N GLY A 313 -41.18 -18.99 7.82
CA GLY A 313 -41.80 -20.30 7.97
C GLY A 313 -43.30 -20.22 8.30
N GLY A 314 -43.99 -21.33 8.05
CA GLY A 314 -45.42 -21.47 8.30
C GLY A 314 -45.81 -22.93 8.51
N ASN A 315 -45.29 -23.51 9.59
CA ASN A 315 -45.69 -24.82 10.12
C ASN A 315 -47.20 -24.77 10.44
N ARG A 316 -48.05 -25.39 9.62
CA ARG A 316 -49.50 -25.46 9.88
C ARG A 316 -49.83 -26.69 10.73
N SER A 317 -50.28 -26.34 11.94
CA SER A 317 -50.89 -27.15 12.98
C SER A 317 -51.97 -28.10 12.46
N SER A 318 -51.81 -29.38 12.78
CA SER A 318 -52.82 -30.42 12.67
C SER A 318 -53.71 -30.40 13.92
N ARG A 319 -55.03 -30.26 13.76
CA ARG A 319 -55.98 -30.82 14.73
C ARG A 319 -57.35 -31.16 14.12
N MET A 320 -57.68 -32.45 14.30
CA MET A 320 -58.99 -33.04 14.61
C MET A 320 -60.08 -33.07 13.54
N THR A 321 -60.31 -34.27 13.02
CA THR A 321 -61.64 -34.90 13.07
C THR A 321 -61.51 -36.35 13.55
N SER A 322 -62.18 -36.66 14.66
CA SER A 322 -62.45 -38.00 15.16
C SER A 322 -63.71 -38.55 14.49
N GLY A 323 -63.68 -39.79 14.03
CA GLY A 323 -64.85 -40.51 13.52
C GLY A 323 -64.56 -42.01 13.42
N LEU A 324 -64.85 -42.72 14.51
CA LEU A 324 -64.97 -44.18 14.58
C LEU A 324 -66.02 -44.68 13.57
N ILE A 325 -65.78 -45.86 12.98
CA ILE A 325 -66.70 -47.01 12.76
C ILE A 325 -66.03 -47.95 11.74
N GLY A 326 -65.64 -49.16 12.17
CA GLY A 326 -65.41 -50.32 11.28
C GLY A 326 -66.75 -51.04 11.00
N PRO A 327 -66.79 -52.31 10.53
CA PRO A 327 -65.74 -53.18 9.99
C PRO A 327 -66.13 -53.74 8.60
N LEU A 328 -65.20 -54.40 7.89
CA LEU A 328 -65.54 -55.38 6.85
C LEU A 328 -64.51 -56.53 6.85
N LYS A 329 -65.03 -57.71 7.21
CA LYS A 329 -64.61 -59.10 6.96
C LYS A 329 -63.13 -59.49 7.04
#